data_AF-A0A8S2RIR9-F1
#
_entry.id   AF-A0A8S2RIR9-F1
#
_cell.length_a   1.000
_cell.length_b   1.000
_cell.length_c   1.000
_cell.angle_alpha   90.00
_cell.angle_beta   90.00
_cell.angle_gamma   90.00
#
_symmetry.space_group_name_H-M   'P 1'
#
loop_
_entity.id
_entity.type
_entity.pdbx_description
1 polymer ?
#
loop_
_entity_poly.entity_id
_entity_poly.type
_entity_poly.pdbx_seq_one_letter_code
_entity_poly.pdbx_strand_id
1 'polypeptide(L)'
;TFNLAADTRAAKLVLDYKGIKEKFFVSKNVCHGVLYTNDTHEQLEKIKDKSQSLQEIYHVMSVYLNKPGKHEKAFHDPLTACCAVDLSIGQWKDVQLYMDEKTKEWGSVINENPNVKIIVDYDH
;
A
#
# COMPACT_ATOMS: atom_id res chain seq x y z
N THR A 1 3.67 -7.28 7.97
CA THR A 1 3.55 -6.98 6.52
C THR A 1 3.96 -8.22 5.73
N PHE A 2 3.08 -8.76 4.89
CA PHE A 2 3.37 -10.00 4.13
C PHE A 2 4.56 -9.82 3.17
N ASN A 3 4.61 -8.69 2.44
CA ASN A 3 5.65 -8.42 1.44
C ASN A 3 7.07 -8.37 2.03
N LEU A 4 7.27 -7.68 3.16
CA LEU A 4 8.60 -7.61 3.80
C LEU A 4 9.00 -8.94 4.49
N ALA A 5 8.03 -9.77 4.85
CA ALA A 5 8.28 -11.07 5.48
C ALA A 5 8.58 -12.18 4.47
N ALA A 6 8.07 -12.05 3.23
CA ALA A 6 8.26 -13.03 2.17
C ALA A 6 9.75 -13.20 1.79
N ASP A 7 10.51 -12.11 1.75
CA ASP A 7 11.97 -12.14 1.62
C ASP A 7 12.63 -11.03 2.46
N THR A 8 12.92 -11.36 3.71
CA THR A 8 13.51 -10.42 4.67
C THR A 8 14.91 -9.97 4.27
N ARG A 9 15.65 -10.80 3.52
CA ARG A 9 17.00 -10.47 3.05
C ARG A 9 16.94 -9.42 1.94
N ALA A 10 16.05 -9.62 0.96
CA ALA A 10 15.82 -8.64 -0.09
C ALA A 10 15.32 -7.31 0.48
N ALA A 11 14.40 -7.35 1.45
CA ALA A 11 13.93 -6.15 2.14
C ALA A 11 15.07 -5.39 2.84
N LYS A 12 15.91 -6.08 3.63
CA LYS A 12 17.08 -5.47 4.29
C LYS A 12 18.05 -4.87 3.26
N LEU A 13 18.35 -5.60 2.18
CA LEU A 13 19.22 -5.10 1.10
C LEU A 13 18.71 -3.79 0.49
N VAL A 14 17.42 -3.70 0.15
CA VAL A 14 16.84 -2.48 -0.40
C VAL A 14 16.89 -1.34 0.62
N LEU A 15 16.56 -1.61 1.88
CA LEU A 15 16.56 -0.60 2.94
C LEU A 15 17.97 -0.03 3.21
N ASP A 16 18.99 -0.88 3.22
CA ASP A 16 20.37 -0.48 3.50
C ASP A 16 21.07 0.14 2.28
N TYR A 17 20.57 -0.12 1.07
CA TYR A 17 21.19 0.37 -0.16
C TYR A 17 21.15 1.90 -0.25
N LYS A 18 22.35 2.50 -0.29
CA LYS A 18 22.57 3.96 -0.30
C LYS A 18 22.40 4.59 -1.69
N GLY A 19 22.32 3.79 -2.76
CA GLY A 19 22.07 4.30 -4.10
C GLY A 19 20.62 4.77 -4.32
N ILE A 20 19.67 4.32 -3.50
CA ILE A 20 18.29 4.84 -3.49
C ILE A 20 18.20 5.97 -2.47
N LYS A 21 18.12 7.20 -2.98
CA LYS A 21 18.12 8.43 -2.17
C LYS A 21 16.93 8.50 -1.21
N GLU A 22 15.74 8.21 -1.71
CA GLU A 22 14.50 8.27 -0.95
C GLU A 22 13.68 7.01 -1.17
N LYS A 23 13.06 6.51 -0.10
CA LYS A 23 12.21 5.32 -0.13
C LYS A 23 10.90 5.69 0.54
N PHE A 24 9.79 5.40 -0.12
CA PHE A 24 8.45 5.63 0.41
C PHE A 24 7.81 4.30 0.75
N PHE A 25 7.39 4.14 1.99
CA PHE A 25 6.82 2.89 2.50
C PHE A 25 5.34 3.07 2.80
N VAL A 26 4.49 2.48 1.97
CA VAL A 26 3.05 2.44 2.20
C VAL A 26 2.73 1.31 3.15
N SER A 27 2.40 1.69 4.39
CA SER A 27 2.22 0.76 5.49
C SER A 27 0.84 0.11 5.47
N LYS A 28 0.76 -1.10 6.02
CA LYS A 28 -0.50 -1.83 6.18
C LYS A 28 -1.55 -1.03 6.97
N ASN A 29 -1.09 -0.28 7.98
CA ASN A 29 -1.96 0.44 8.91
C ASN A 29 -2.76 1.53 8.21
N VAL A 30 -2.19 2.16 7.19
CA VAL A 30 -2.86 3.21 6.41
C VAL A 30 -3.61 2.61 5.22
N CYS A 31 -2.99 1.69 4.48
CA CYS A 31 -3.60 1.18 3.25
C CYS A 31 -4.81 0.26 3.49
N HIS A 32 -5.00 -0.21 4.72
CA HIS A 32 -6.23 -0.89 5.14
C HIS A 32 -7.43 0.06 5.30
N GLY A 33 -7.22 1.38 5.40
CA GLY A 33 -8.28 2.38 5.37
C GLY A 33 -8.83 2.63 3.96
N VAL A 34 -8.04 2.35 2.91
CA VAL A 34 -8.48 2.48 1.52
C VAL A 34 -9.19 1.20 1.09
N LEU A 35 -10.51 1.25 1.15
CA LEU A 35 -11.38 0.11 0.90
C LEU A 35 -12.11 0.29 -0.43
N TYR A 36 -12.05 -0.75 -1.26
CA TYR A 36 -12.98 -0.89 -2.36
C TYR A 36 -14.26 -1.53 -1.85
N THR A 37 -15.36 -0.79 -1.98
CA THR A 37 -16.70 -1.17 -1.50
C THR A 37 -17.66 -1.32 -2.68
N ASN A 38 -18.92 -1.66 -2.40
CA ASN A 38 -19.99 -1.63 -3.40
C ASN A 38 -20.16 -0.22 -4.00
N ASP A 39 -20.06 0.84 -3.19
CA ASP A 39 -20.16 2.22 -3.68
C ASP A 39 -19.05 2.54 -4.68
N THR A 40 -17.81 2.10 -4.42
CA THR A 40 -16.71 2.24 -5.39
C THR A 40 -16.96 1.39 -6.64
N HIS A 41 -17.57 0.21 -6.48
CA HIS A 41 -17.93 -0.66 -7.59
C HIS A 41 -18.96 -0.03 -8.53
N GLU A 42 -20.02 0.57 -7.98
CA GLU A 42 -21.05 1.30 -8.72
C GLU A 42 -20.49 2.53 -9.43
N GLN A 43 -19.52 3.24 -8.81
CA GLN A 43 -18.83 4.35 -9.47
C GLN A 43 -17.98 3.86 -10.65
N LEU A 44 -17.25 2.75 -10.46
CA LEU A 44 -16.44 2.15 -11.52
C LEU A 44 -17.32 1.62 -12.67
N GLU A 45 -18.50 1.07 -12.39
CA GLU A 45 -19.43 0.56 -13.41
C GLU A 45 -19.73 1.60 -14.49
N LYS A 46 -19.93 2.86 -14.10
CA LYS A 46 -20.24 3.99 -14.99
C LYS A 46 -19.13 4.31 -15.98
N ILE A 47 -17.90 3.88 -15.69
CA ILE A 47 -16.72 4.18 -16.50
C ILE A 47 -15.98 2.92 -16.99
N LYS A 48 -16.41 1.72 -16.61
CA LYS A 48 -15.68 0.48 -16.87
C LYS A 48 -15.39 0.27 -18.36
N ASP A 49 -16.30 0.70 -19.24
CA ASP A 49 -16.18 0.50 -20.70
C ASP A 49 -15.29 1.55 -21.39
N LYS A 50 -14.67 2.48 -20.64
CA LYS A 50 -13.74 3.47 -21.22
C LYS A 50 -12.38 2.87 -21.59
N SER A 51 -12.02 1.70 -21.07
CA SER A 51 -10.82 0.96 -21.47
C SER A 51 -10.91 -0.51 -21.07
N GLN A 52 -10.18 -1.37 -21.77
CA GLN A 52 -10.07 -2.79 -21.41
C GLN A 52 -9.57 -2.99 -19.97
N SER A 53 -8.62 -2.17 -19.51
CA SER A 53 -8.10 -2.25 -18.14
C SER A 53 -9.18 -1.99 -17.08
N LEU A 54 -10.08 -1.02 -17.32
CA LEU A 54 -11.17 -0.76 -16.38
C LEU A 54 -12.22 -1.88 -16.38
N GLN A 55 -12.47 -2.51 -17.53
CA GLN A 55 -13.33 -3.70 -17.62
C GLN A 55 -12.76 -4.85 -16.78
N GLU A 56 -11.45 -5.10 -16.87
CA GLU A 56 -10.79 -6.15 -16.10
C GLU A 56 -10.78 -5.85 -14.60
N ILE A 57 -10.49 -4.60 -14.19
CA ILE A 57 -10.57 -4.19 -12.78
C ILE A 57 -12.00 -4.42 -12.25
N TYR A 58 -13.01 -3.98 -13.01
CA TYR A 58 -14.42 -4.19 -12.65
C TYR A 58 -14.73 -5.68 -12.48
N HIS A 59 -14.39 -6.50 -13.47
CA HIS A 59 -14.63 -7.94 -13.45
C HIS A 59 -14.00 -8.64 -12.24
N VAL A 60 -12.71 -8.41 -11.98
CA VAL A 60 -11.98 -9.01 -10.86
C VAL A 60 -12.59 -8.57 -9.53
N MET A 61 -12.97 -7.30 -9.40
CA MET A 61 -13.57 -6.79 -8.18
C MET A 61 -14.98 -7.32 -7.93
N SER A 62 -15.78 -7.56 -8.97
CA SER A 62 -17.07 -8.27 -8.83
C SER A 62 -16.88 -9.66 -8.20
N VAL A 63 -15.84 -10.40 -8.60
CA VAL A 63 -15.52 -11.72 -8.01
C VAL A 63 -15.16 -11.60 -6.52
N TYR A 64 -14.46 -10.54 -6.12
CA TYR A 64 -14.11 -10.32 -4.72
C TYR A 64 -15.33 -9.99 -3.86
N LEU A 65 -16.22 -9.12 -4.34
CA LEU A 65 -17.40 -8.67 -3.61
C LEU A 65 -18.50 -9.76 -3.52
N ASN A 66 -18.53 -10.70 -4.46
CA ASN A 66 -19.45 -11.83 -4.43
C ASN A 66 -19.01 -12.97 -3.50
N LYS A 67 -17.85 -12.88 -2.84
CA LYS A 67 -17.39 -13.93 -1.91
C LYS A 67 -18.20 -13.87 -0.61
N PRO A 68 -18.74 -15.00 -0.12
CA PRO A 68 -19.47 -15.03 1.14
C PRO A 68 -18.65 -14.43 2.31
N GLY A 69 -19.25 -13.48 3.01
CA GLY A 69 -18.63 -12.79 4.16
C GLY A 69 -17.55 -11.76 3.79
N LYS A 70 -17.38 -11.41 2.51
CA LYS A 70 -16.52 -10.30 2.08
C LYS A 70 -17.32 -9.26 1.32
N HIS A 71 -17.41 -8.06 1.88
CA HIS A 71 -18.10 -6.92 1.26
C HIS A 71 -17.18 -5.78 0.85
N GLU A 72 -15.87 -5.94 1.10
CA GLU A 72 -14.86 -4.93 0.84
C GLU A 72 -13.49 -5.56 0.53
N LYS A 73 -12.64 -4.79 -0.13
CA LYS A 73 -11.26 -5.18 -0.42
C LYS A 73 -10.31 -4.01 -0.19
N ALA A 74 -9.36 -4.18 0.73
CA ALA A 74 -8.29 -3.20 0.93
C ALA A 74 -7.39 -3.04 -0.31
N PHE A 75 -7.15 -1.79 -0.69
CA PHE A 75 -6.40 -1.35 -1.86
C PHE A 75 -4.96 -0.95 -1.50
N HIS A 76 -4.22 -1.91 -0.92
CA HIS A 76 -2.80 -1.77 -0.60
C HIS A 76 -1.92 -1.33 -1.79
N ASP A 77 -1.88 -2.12 -2.86
CA ASP A 77 -1.05 -1.82 -4.02
C ASP A 77 -1.57 -0.64 -4.85
N PRO A 78 -2.91 -0.48 -5.07
CA PRO A 78 -3.42 0.73 -5.72
C PRO A 78 -3.07 2.03 -4.99
N LEU A 79 -3.18 2.09 -3.65
CA LEU A 79 -2.73 3.28 -2.90
C LEU A 79 -1.23 3.53 -3.10
N THR A 80 -0.43 2.46 -3.12
CA THR A 80 1.02 2.56 -3.38
C THR A 80 1.31 3.12 -4.76
N ALA A 81 0.57 2.68 -5.78
CA ALA A 81 0.69 3.20 -7.14
C ALA A 81 0.27 4.67 -7.22
N CYS A 82 -0.82 5.07 -6.58
CA CYS A 82 -1.25 6.45 -6.49
C CYS A 82 -0.17 7.33 -5.85
N CYS A 83 0.36 6.93 -4.70
CA CYS A 83 1.44 7.65 -4.00
C CYS A 83 2.72 7.77 -4.85
N ALA A 84 3.01 6.77 -5.70
CA ALA A 84 4.16 6.82 -6.59
C ALA A 84 3.99 7.82 -7.74
N VAL A 85 2.75 8.07 -8.17
CA VAL A 85 2.41 9.09 -9.17
C VAL A 85 2.35 10.49 -8.55
N ASP A 86 1.71 10.59 -7.39
CA ASP A 86 1.53 11.83 -6.65
C ASP A 86 1.74 11.63 -5.15
N LEU A 87 2.87 12.16 -4.65
CA LEU A 87 3.23 12.04 -3.24
C LEU A 87 2.33 12.85 -2.32
N SER A 88 1.57 13.86 -2.79
CA SER A 88 0.67 14.62 -1.92
C SER A 88 -0.57 13.85 -1.48
N ILE A 89 -0.85 12.71 -2.14
CA ILE A 89 -1.90 11.78 -1.70
C ILE A 89 -1.59 11.22 -0.32
N GLY A 90 -0.30 11.05 0.02
CA GLY A 90 0.13 10.55 1.33
C GLY A 90 0.60 11.67 2.25
N GLN A 91 0.35 11.50 3.55
CA GLN A 91 1.10 12.19 4.60
C GLN A 91 2.24 11.31 5.07
N TRP A 92 3.44 11.86 5.19
CA TRP A 92 4.67 11.09 5.34
C TRP A 92 5.42 11.44 6.61
N LYS A 93 5.99 10.42 7.27
CA LYS A 93 6.89 10.59 8.40
C LYS A 93 8.23 9.91 8.15
N ASP A 94 9.29 10.62 8.51
CA ASP A 94 10.65 10.13 8.46
C ASP A 94 10.91 9.06 9.52
N VAL A 95 11.33 7.87 9.07
CA VAL A 95 11.52 6.71 9.94
C VAL A 95 12.72 5.86 9.52
N GLN A 96 13.14 5.00 10.45
CA GLN A 96 13.91 3.80 10.16
C GLN A 96 12.99 2.58 10.31
N LEU A 97 12.93 1.75 9.27
CA LEU A 97 12.35 0.41 9.36
C LEU A 97 13.37 -0.56 9.94
N TYR A 98 12.93 -1.42 10.84
CA TYR A 98 13.79 -2.43 11.46
C TYR A 98 13.04 -3.76 11.60
N MET A 99 13.80 -4.85 11.67
CA MET A 99 13.28 -6.15 12.07
C MET A 99 13.55 -6.33 13.57
N ASP A 100 12.52 -6.56 14.37
CA ASP A 100 12.69 -6.99 15.75
C ASP A 100 13.18 -8.44 15.76
N GLU A 101 14.40 -8.67 16.22
CA GLU A 101 15.01 -9.99 16.19
C GLU A 101 14.40 -10.96 17.23
N LYS A 102 13.63 -10.47 18.21
CA LYS A 102 12.92 -11.30 19.20
C LYS A 102 11.56 -11.73 18.67
N THR A 103 10.76 -10.81 18.16
CA THR A 103 9.41 -11.13 17.65
C THR A 103 9.41 -11.61 16.20
N LYS A 104 10.50 -11.36 15.46
CA LYS A 104 10.60 -11.56 14.01
C LYS A 104 9.57 -10.76 13.22
N GLU A 105 9.19 -9.60 13.75
CA GLU A 105 8.26 -8.68 13.13
C GLU A 105 8.95 -7.38 12.68
N TRP A 106 8.38 -6.75 11.66
CA TRP A 106 8.85 -5.45 11.19
C TRP A 106 8.28 -4.33 12.05
N GLY A 107 9.15 -3.44 12.51
CA GLY A 107 8.81 -2.21 13.22
C GLY A 107 9.33 -0.97 12.50
N SER A 108 8.94 0.18 13.02
CA SER A 108 9.40 1.50 12.56
C SER A 108 9.61 2.43 13.74
N VAL A 109 10.67 3.23 13.69
CA VAL A 109 10.94 4.28 14.70
C VAL A 109 11.27 5.60 13.99
N ILE A 110 10.86 6.74 14.57
CA ILE A 110 11.20 8.06 14.05
C ILE A 110 12.73 8.21 14.03
N ASN A 111 13.27 8.74 12.94
CA ASN A 111 14.72 8.92 12.77
C ASN A 111 15.01 10.30 12.17
N GLU A 112 16.03 10.97 12.70
CA GLU A 112 16.50 12.30 12.27
C GLU A 112 17.36 12.24 10.99
N ASN A 113 17.94 11.08 10.65
CA ASN A 113 18.65 10.83 9.39
C ASN A 113 17.96 9.71 8.59
N PRO A 114 16.72 9.94 8.14
CA PRO A 114 15.89 8.94 7.48
C PRO A 114 16.39 8.65 6.07
N ASN A 115 16.29 7.40 5.65
CA ASN A 115 16.32 7.04 4.23
C ASN A 115 14.99 6.40 3.77
N VAL A 116 13.99 6.42 4.66
CA VAL A 116 12.64 5.91 4.45
C VAL A 116 11.64 6.92 5.03
N LYS A 117 10.59 7.19 4.25
CA LYS A 117 9.39 7.88 4.66
C LYS A 117 8.25 6.87 4.72
N ILE A 118 7.58 6.73 5.86
CA ILE A 118 6.39 5.88 6.01
C ILE A 118 5.13 6.73 5.89
N ILE A 119 4.12 6.22 5.19
CA ILE A 119 2.81 6.88 5.16
C ILE A 119 2.16 6.77 6.55
N VAL A 120 1.61 7.88 7.04
CA VAL A 120 0.87 7.96 8.31
C VAL A 120 -0.60 8.30 8.11
N ASP A 121 -0.95 8.89 6.97
CA ASP A 121 -2.33 9.22 6.58
C ASP A 121 -2.43 9.42 5.05
N TYR A 122 -3.63 9.62 4.50
CA TYR A 122 -3.85 9.90 3.08
C TYR A 122 -5.00 10.90 2.83
N ASP A 123 -5.04 11.45 1.62
CA ASP A 123 -6.13 12.33 1.17
C ASP A 123 -7.40 11.51 0.87
N HIS A 124 -8.52 11.87 1.52
CA HIS A 124 -9.75 11.09 1.58
C HIS A 124 -10.75 11.41 0.46
#